data_AF-A0A9R0QIL1-F1
#
_entry.id   AF-A0A9R0QIL1-F1
#
_cell.length_a   1.000
_cell.length_b   1.000
_cell.length_c   1.000
_cell.angle_alpha   90.00
_cell.angle_beta   90.00
_cell.angle_gamma   90.00
#
_symmetry.space_group_name_H-M   'P 1'
#
loop_
_entity.id
_entity.type
_entity.pdbx_description
1 polymer ?
#
loop_
_entity_poly.entity_id
_entity_poly.type
_entity_poly.pdbx_seq_one_letter_code
_entity_poly.pdbx_strand_id
1 'polypeptide(L)'
;MAATDPSYYQSGVCQSITQKQHLFHLYMNQIAEGTPNANQKVIVNPGLPLDFGVTVANDWTISDGPAANANPIARARGMHMGDGKADVNWLFCHDILFTDTRFKGSSLKVLGDFVANKDSEWAIVGGTREFAYAQGVVVAKVIQNIQPTPRRTWELRISAFCLCIPKVIKLAPSEFIKQVLGTTDAVGGVTVVTSLTLVSSVTTYGPFGKANGTPFSSQVTDSNTIGGFYARAGASVNSLGVYACPI
;
A
#
# COMPACT_ATOMS: atom_id res chain seq x y z
N MET A 1 31.34 -11.93 30.76
CA MET A 1 29.93 -12.34 30.55
C MET A 1 29.31 -11.33 29.60
N ALA A 2 28.70 -11.77 28.50
CA ALA A 2 27.98 -10.86 27.62
C ALA A 2 26.86 -10.18 28.42
N ALA A 3 26.69 -8.87 28.25
CA ALA A 3 25.64 -8.13 28.93
C ALA A 3 24.28 -8.70 28.53
N THR A 4 23.41 -8.92 29.52
CA THR A 4 22.01 -9.31 29.28
C THR A 4 21.29 -8.17 28.58
N ASP A 5 20.54 -8.51 27.53
CA ASP A 5 19.71 -7.57 26.81
C ASP A 5 18.69 -6.87 27.75
N PRO A 6 18.49 -5.56 27.61
CA PRO A 6 17.53 -4.83 28.44
C PRO A 6 16.08 -5.20 28.10
N SER A 7 15.14 -5.03 29.04
CA SER A 7 13.75 -5.48 28.89
C SER A 7 12.97 -4.84 27.72
N TYR A 8 13.47 -3.73 27.18
CA TYR A 8 12.91 -3.05 26.00
C TYR A 8 13.51 -3.53 24.68
N TYR A 9 14.49 -4.44 24.71
CA TYR A 9 15.20 -4.93 23.54
C TYR A 9 15.04 -6.45 23.42
N GLN A 10 14.65 -6.88 22.22
CA GLN A 10 14.69 -8.27 21.81
C GLN A 10 15.12 -8.32 20.35
N SER A 11 16.11 -9.15 20.03
CA SER A 11 16.46 -9.45 18.64
C SER A 11 15.54 -10.53 18.08
N GLY A 12 14.94 -10.28 16.91
CA GLY A 12 14.20 -11.29 16.16
C GLY A 12 15.12 -12.11 15.25
N VAL A 13 14.67 -13.30 14.86
CA VAL A 13 15.34 -14.09 13.81
C VAL A 13 14.87 -13.58 12.44
N CYS A 14 15.80 -13.31 11.54
CA CYS A 14 15.49 -12.89 10.17
C CYS A 14 14.79 -14.03 9.41
N GLN A 15 13.61 -13.76 8.87
CA GLN A 15 12.86 -14.70 8.04
C GLN A 15 13.12 -14.40 6.56
N SER A 16 12.79 -15.34 5.67
CA SER A 16 12.83 -15.09 4.23
C SER A 16 11.90 -13.92 3.88
N ILE A 17 12.46 -12.85 3.35
CA ILE A 17 11.72 -11.66 2.91
C ILE A 17 11.41 -11.81 1.43
N THR A 18 10.16 -11.65 1.04
CA THR A 18 9.79 -11.47 -0.36
C THR A 18 9.42 -10.02 -0.61
N GLN A 19 9.60 -9.55 -1.85
CA GLN A 19 9.21 -8.20 -2.24
C GLN A 19 8.00 -8.27 -3.17
N LYS A 20 7.03 -7.39 -2.93
CA LYS A 20 5.89 -7.19 -3.82
C LYS A 20 5.99 -5.81 -4.45
N GLN A 21 6.00 -5.77 -5.77
CA GLN A 21 5.93 -4.53 -6.53
C GLN A 21 4.47 -4.12 -6.75
N HIS A 22 4.19 -2.85 -6.51
CA HIS A 22 2.94 -2.18 -6.84
C HIS A 22 3.23 -1.12 -7.90
N LEU A 23 2.47 -1.16 -8.99
CA LEU A 23 2.57 -0.22 -10.10
C LEU A 23 1.27 0.57 -10.19
N PHE A 24 1.36 1.89 -10.24
CA PHE A 24 0.21 2.76 -10.41
C PHE A 24 0.45 3.79 -11.52
N HIS A 25 -0.63 4.13 -12.23
CA HIS A 25 -0.69 5.22 -13.19
C HIS A 25 -1.89 6.10 -12.82
N LEU A 26 -1.62 7.25 -12.23
CA LEU A 26 -2.61 8.09 -11.55
C LEU A 26 -2.51 9.54 -11.99
N TYR A 27 -3.52 10.34 -11.65
CA TYR A 27 -3.58 11.75 -12.01
C TYR A 27 -3.89 12.61 -10.79
N MET A 28 -3.02 13.57 -10.48
CA MET A 28 -3.13 14.43 -9.31
C MET A 28 -3.49 15.86 -9.69
N ASN A 29 -4.49 16.43 -9.01
CA ASN A 29 -5.07 17.72 -9.33
C ASN A 29 -4.78 18.74 -8.23
N GLN A 30 -3.94 19.71 -8.56
CA GLN A 30 -3.60 20.86 -7.75
C GLN A 30 -4.47 22.05 -8.14
N ILE A 31 -5.12 22.68 -7.15
CA ILE A 31 -5.97 23.85 -7.32
C ILE A 31 -5.55 24.88 -6.26
N ALA A 32 -4.85 25.92 -6.70
CA ALA A 32 -4.32 26.95 -5.81
C ALA A 32 -5.42 27.74 -5.07
N GLU A 33 -5.02 28.32 -3.92
CA GLU A 33 -5.88 29.22 -3.16
C GLU A 33 -6.33 30.43 -3.99
N GLY A 34 -7.44 31.06 -3.58
CA GLY A 34 -8.04 32.16 -4.34
C GLY A 34 -8.88 31.73 -5.55
N THR A 35 -9.04 30.42 -5.78
CA THR A 35 -9.92 29.88 -6.83
C THR A 35 -11.07 29.03 -6.25
N PRO A 36 -12.21 28.89 -6.94
CA PRO A 36 -13.28 27.99 -6.51
C PRO A 36 -12.76 26.56 -6.40
N ASN A 37 -13.09 25.89 -5.28
CA ASN A 37 -12.64 24.54 -4.92
C ASN A 37 -11.12 24.41 -4.74
N ALA A 38 -10.45 25.48 -4.30
CA ALA A 38 -9.05 25.43 -3.88
C ALA A 38 -8.81 24.29 -2.88
N ASN A 39 -7.71 23.57 -3.07
CA ASN A 39 -7.36 22.39 -2.28
C ASN A 39 -5.92 22.47 -1.71
N GLN A 40 -5.43 23.70 -1.58
CA GLN A 40 -4.22 24.05 -0.86
C GLN A 40 -4.37 25.44 -0.21
N LYS A 41 -3.51 25.74 0.77
CA LYS A 41 -3.51 27.01 1.49
C LYS A 41 -2.08 27.46 1.77
N VAL A 42 -1.75 28.71 1.45
CA VAL A 42 -0.46 29.30 1.82
C VAL A 42 -0.47 29.58 3.33
N ILE A 43 0.55 29.09 4.04
CA ILE A 43 0.71 29.23 5.49
C ILE A 43 1.72 30.33 5.81
N VAL A 44 2.84 30.35 5.09
CA VAL A 44 3.91 31.35 5.24
C VAL A 44 4.25 31.88 3.86
N ASN A 45 4.32 33.21 3.73
CA ASN A 45 4.82 33.87 2.53
C ASN A 45 5.71 35.06 2.94
N PRO A 46 7.04 34.91 2.90
CA PRO A 46 7.97 35.97 3.28
C PRO A 46 8.15 37.04 2.19
N GLY A 47 7.56 36.86 0.99
CA GLY A 47 7.70 37.81 -0.13
C GLY A 47 9.11 37.86 -0.73
N LEU A 48 9.90 36.79 -0.55
CA LEU A 48 11.25 36.70 -1.08
C LEU A 48 11.24 36.28 -2.57
N PRO A 49 12.30 36.62 -3.34
CA PRO A 49 12.42 36.18 -4.72
C PRO A 49 12.31 34.66 -4.86
N LEU A 50 11.78 34.20 -6.00
CA LEU A 50 11.65 32.78 -6.37
C LEU A 50 10.79 31.94 -5.41
N ASP A 51 9.92 32.60 -4.63
CA ASP A 51 9.08 31.97 -3.61
C ASP A 51 9.87 31.27 -2.49
N PHE A 52 11.13 31.66 -2.28
CA PHE A 52 11.96 31.09 -1.22
C PHE A 52 11.33 31.27 0.17
N GLY A 53 11.12 30.17 0.88
CA GLY A 53 10.47 30.11 2.18
C GLY A 53 8.94 30.12 2.15
N VAL A 54 8.31 30.25 0.97
CA VAL A 54 6.85 30.10 0.86
C VAL A 54 6.49 28.67 1.23
N THR A 55 5.60 28.52 2.22
CA THR A 55 5.18 27.20 2.72
C THR A 55 3.68 27.03 2.54
N VAL A 56 3.29 25.91 1.95
CA VAL A 56 1.91 25.64 1.56
C VAL A 56 1.47 24.29 2.10
N ALA A 57 0.30 24.25 2.73
CA ALA A 57 -0.38 23.01 3.07
C ALA A 57 -1.24 22.55 1.87
N ASN A 58 -1.17 21.27 1.51
CA ASN A 58 -1.95 20.70 0.41
C ASN A 58 -2.80 19.49 0.82
N ASP A 59 -3.98 19.41 0.21
CA ASP A 59 -4.82 18.21 0.15
C ASP A 59 -5.29 18.05 -1.31
N TRP A 60 -4.43 17.51 -2.18
CA TRP A 60 -4.72 17.39 -3.61
C TRP A 60 -5.47 16.11 -3.94
N THR A 61 -6.41 16.19 -4.88
CA THR A 61 -7.19 15.02 -5.32
C THR A 61 -6.34 14.16 -6.26
N ILE A 62 -6.31 12.85 -6.04
CA ILE A 62 -5.70 11.88 -6.97
C ILE A 62 -6.80 10.97 -7.52
N SER A 63 -6.84 10.83 -8.85
CA SER A 63 -7.86 10.08 -9.59
C SER A 63 -7.24 8.98 -10.46
N ASP A 64 -8.08 8.04 -10.89
CA ASP A 64 -7.73 6.91 -11.78
C ASP A 64 -7.62 7.30 -13.28
N GLY A 65 -7.99 8.53 -13.63
CA GLY A 65 -7.93 9.04 -15.00
C GLY A 65 -7.79 10.57 -15.05
N PRO A 66 -7.44 11.14 -16.22
CA PRO A 66 -7.23 12.58 -16.40
C PRO A 66 -8.54 13.35 -16.61
N ALA A 67 -9.65 12.66 -16.89
CA ALA A 67 -10.94 13.27 -17.19
C ALA A 67 -11.55 13.92 -15.93
N ALA A 68 -12.36 14.97 -16.13
CA ALA A 68 -13.00 15.71 -15.03
C ALA A 68 -13.96 14.85 -14.18
N ASN A 69 -14.48 13.76 -14.75
CA ASN A 69 -15.36 12.79 -14.09
C ASN A 69 -14.63 11.51 -13.63
N ALA A 70 -13.30 11.48 -13.68
CA ALA A 70 -12.52 10.34 -13.21
C ALA A 70 -12.73 10.10 -11.71
N ASN A 71 -12.62 8.85 -11.27
CA ASN A 71 -12.93 8.50 -9.90
C ASN A 71 -11.79 8.97 -8.99
N PRO A 72 -12.09 9.71 -7.91
CA PRO A 72 -11.10 10.04 -6.90
C PRO A 72 -10.76 8.78 -6.10
N ILE A 73 -9.50 8.35 -6.14
CA ILE A 73 -9.04 7.11 -5.48
C ILE A 73 -8.07 7.38 -4.33
N ALA A 74 -7.45 8.55 -4.28
CA ALA A 74 -6.49 8.91 -3.25
C ALA A 74 -6.41 10.44 -3.04
N ARG A 75 -5.68 10.85 -2.00
CA ARG A 75 -5.39 12.24 -1.65
C ARG A 75 -3.89 12.43 -1.44
N ALA A 76 -3.29 13.46 -2.03
CA ALA A 76 -1.94 13.90 -1.70
C ALA A 76 -1.99 14.94 -0.57
N ARG A 77 -1.68 14.53 0.65
CA ARG A 77 -1.83 15.33 1.87
C ARG A 77 -0.49 15.60 2.52
N GLY A 78 -0.16 16.88 2.72
CA GLY A 78 1.10 17.27 3.34
C GLY A 78 1.41 18.73 3.07
N MET A 79 2.65 19.00 2.68
CA MET A 79 3.13 20.33 2.40
C MET A 79 4.10 20.36 1.23
N HIS A 80 4.24 21.54 0.64
CA HIS A 80 5.34 21.89 -0.24
C HIS A 80 5.89 23.26 0.11
N MET A 81 7.17 23.46 -0.12
CA MET A 81 7.90 24.68 0.26
C MET A 81 8.85 25.11 -0.85
N GLY A 82 8.89 26.40 -1.15
CA GLY A 82 9.92 26.97 -2.00
C GLY A 82 11.25 26.99 -1.25
N ASP A 83 12.24 26.26 -1.72
CA ASP A 83 13.53 26.04 -1.05
C ASP A 83 14.74 26.38 -1.94
N GLY A 84 14.50 26.73 -3.20
CA GLY A 84 15.51 27.23 -4.12
C GLY A 84 15.82 28.71 -3.89
N LYS A 85 17.07 29.02 -3.52
CA LYS A 85 17.54 30.41 -3.36
C LYS A 85 18.12 31.00 -4.65
N ALA A 86 18.68 30.15 -5.51
CA ALA A 86 19.33 30.55 -6.76
C ALA A 86 18.45 30.31 -8.00
N ASP A 87 17.49 29.39 -7.90
CA ASP A 87 16.61 28.92 -8.96
C ASP A 87 15.25 28.51 -8.38
N VAL A 88 14.21 28.43 -9.23
CA VAL A 88 12.87 28.03 -8.79
C VAL A 88 12.85 26.53 -8.49
N ASN A 89 12.86 26.19 -7.20
CA ASN A 89 12.70 24.83 -6.70
C ASN A 89 11.64 24.78 -5.61
N TRP A 90 10.91 23.67 -5.57
CA TRP A 90 9.94 23.39 -4.52
C TRP A 90 10.15 21.98 -3.97
N LEU A 91 10.37 21.86 -2.67
CA LEU A 91 10.36 20.58 -1.96
C LEU A 91 8.93 20.14 -1.69
N PHE A 92 8.62 18.88 -1.98
CA PHE A 92 7.33 18.25 -1.72
C PHE A 92 7.51 17.19 -0.63
N CYS A 93 6.72 17.29 0.43
CA CYS A 93 6.65 16.33 1.51
C CYS A 93 5.18 16.00 1.79
N HIS A 94 4.70 14.89 1.24
CA HIS A 94 3.28 14.52 1.37
C HIS A 94 3.06 13.01 1.35
N ASP A 95 1.90 12.63 1.88
CA ASP A 95 1.38 11.28 1.83
C ASP A 95 0.47 11.14 0.61
N ILE A 96 0.60 10.04 -0.14
CA ILE A 96 -0.48 9.55 -1.02
C ILE A 96 -1.36 8.63 -0.18
N LEU A 97 -2.48 9.14 0.30
CA LEU A 97 -3.45 8.43 1.12
C LEU A 97 -4.57 7.86 0.25
N PHE A 98 -4.66 6.54 0.18
CA PHE A 98 -5.68 5.87 -0.63
C PHE A 98 -7.05 5.86 0.06
N THR A 99 -8.09 6.18 -0.70
CA THR A 99 -9.49 6.29 -0.27
C THR A 99 -10.43 5.37 -1.02
N ASP A 100 -9.93 4.66 -2.04
CA ASP A 100 -10.65 3.62 -2.78
C ASP A 100 -11.00 2.41 -1.90
N THR A 101 -11.74 1.45 -2.46
CA THR A 101 -12.20 0.26 -1.72
C THR A 101 -11.06 -0.71 -1.35
N ARG A 102 -10.05 -0.91 -2.23
CA ARG A 102 -9.00 -1.92 -2.06
C ARG A 102 -7.90 -1.45 -1.11
N PHE A 103 -7.49 -0.19 -1.20
CA PHE A 103 -6.34 0.33 -0.44
C PHE A 103 -6.74 1.31 0.66
N LYS A 104 -8.03 1.45 0.97
CA LYS A 104 -8.56 2.41 1.95
C LYS A 104 -7.72 2.53 3.23
N GLY A 105 -7.19 3.73 3.44
CA GLY A 105 -6.40 4.10 4.61
C GLY A 105 -4.95 3.57 4.61
N SER A 106 -4.50 2.90 3.55
CA SER A 106 -3.08 2.68 3.28
C SER A 106 -2.48 3.93 2.66
N SER A 107 -1.18 4.14 2.84
CA SER A 107 -0.50 5.34 2.31
C SER A 107 0.91 5.06 1.85
N LEU A 108 1.38 5.85 0.88
CA LEU A 108 2.79 5.98 0.52
C LEU A 108 3.31 7.33 1.05
N LYS A 109 4.51 7.33 1.63
CA LYS A 109 5.21 8.53 2.10
C LYS A 109 6.13 9.01 1.00
N VAL A 110 5.93 10.22 0.50
CA VAL A 110 6.62 10.73 -0.68
C VAL A 110 7.40 12.00 -0.34
N LEU A 111 8.66 12.02 -0.76
CA LEU A 111 9.56 13.15 -0.65
C LEU A 111 10.22 13.39 -2.01
N GLY A 112 10.24 14.62 -2.48
CA GLY A 112 11.01 14.95 -3.68
C GLY A 112 10.85 16.39 -4.11
N ASP A 113 11.60 16.75 -5.13
CA ASP A 113 11.69 18.13 -5.60
C ASP A 113 10.87 18.34 -6.87
N PHE A 114 10.44 19.57 -7.07
CA PHE A 114 9.93 20.06 -8.34
C PHE A 114 10.87 21.13 -8.87
N VAL A 115 11.55 20.79 -9.94
CA VAL A 115 12.35 21.71 -10.74
C VAL A 115 11.54 22.11 -11.97
N ALA A 116 11.40 23.40 -12.21
CA ALA A 116 10.67 23.90 -13.38
C ALA A 116 11.23 23.32 -14.69
N ASN A 117 10.32 23.00 -15.64
CA ASN A 117 10.63 22.49 -16.97
C ASN A 117 11.30 21.10 -17.03
N LYS A 118 11.18 20.29 -15.97
CA LYS A 118 11.65 18.90 -15.94
C LYS A 118 10.59 17.96 -15.37
N ASP A 119 10.61 16.73 -15.84
CA ASP A 119 9.90 15.64 -15.15
C ASP A 119 10.57 15.45 -13.78
N SER A 120 9.75 15.26 -12.75
CA SER A 120 10.23 15.16 -11.37
C SER A 120 10.24 13.71 -10.91
N GLU A 121 11.30 13.29 -10.22
CA GLU A 121 11.38 11.98 -9.57
C GLU A 121 11.30 12.18 -8.06
N TRP A 122 10.32 11.56 -7.42
CA TRP A 122 10.14 11.62 -5.97
C TRP A 122 10.38 10.24 -5.35
N ALA A 123 11.07 10.23 -4.22
CA ALA A 123 11.33 9.03 -3.46
C ALA A 123 10.11 8.61 -2.65
N ILE A 124 9.77 7.32 -2.71
CA ILE A 124 8.90 6.68 -1.72
C ILE A 124 9.80 6.27 -0.55
N VAL A 125 9.66 6.97 0.56
CA VAL A 125 10.51 6.77 1.76
C VAL A 125 9.86 5.86 2.80
N GLY A 126 8.63 5.43 2.54
CA GLY A 126 7.87 4.57 3.45
C GLY A 126 6.43 4.38 2.99
N GLY A 127 5.69 3.63 3.80
CA GLY A 127 4.25 3.48 3.65
C GLY A 127 3.62 2.82 4.86
N THR A 128 2.29 2.75 4.86
CA THR A 128 1.50 2.22 5.98
C THR A 128 0.53 1.14 5.50
N ARG A 129 0.21 0.19 6.40
CA ARG A 129 -0.76 -0.89 6.16
C ARG A 129 -0.36 -1.78 4.99
N GLU A 130 -1.15 -1.82 3.91
CA GLU A 130 -0.85 -2.62 2.71
C GLU A 130 0.50 -2.24 2.09
N PHE A 131 0.98 -1.02 2.33
CA PHE A 131 2.27 -0.50 1.87
C PHE A 131 3.30 -0.37 3.00
N ALA A 132 3.17 -1.14 4.09
CA ALA A 132 4.20 -1.16 5.12
C ALA A 132 5.56 -1.55 4.52
N TYR A 133 6.62 -0.85 4.95
CA TYR A 133 7.98 -1.00 4.41
C TYR A 133 8.10 -0.67 2.91
N ALA A 134 7.21 0.16 2.37
CA ALA A 134 7.32 0.59 0.97
C ALA A 134 8.58 1.44 0.74
N GLN A 135 9.26 1.17 -0.37
CA GLN A 135 10.32 1.98 -0.95
C GLN A 135 10.15 2.03 -2.48
N GLY A 136 10.67 3.05 -3.14
CA GLY A 136 10.57 3.15 -4.60
C GLY A 136 10.53 4.57 -5.11
N VAL A 137 9.90 4.76 -6.28
CA VAL A 137 9.94 6.03 -7.01
C VAL A 137 8.56 6.41 -7.54
N VAL A 138 8.30 7.72 -7.54
CA VAL A 138 7.19 8.35 -8.25
C VAL A 138 7.79 9.23 -9.35
N VAL A 139 7.45 8.96 -10.60
CA VAL A 139 7.72 9.89 -11.70
C VAL A 139 6.50 10.78 -11.87
N ALA A 140 6.67 12.08 -11.65
CA ALA A 140 5.62 13.08 -11.69
C ALA A 140 5.85 14.05 -12.85
N LYS A 141 4.83 14.19 -13.70
CA LYS A 141 4.88 15.05 -14.89
C LYS A 141 3.69 15.99 -14.95
N VAL A 142 3.93 17.28 -15.16
CA VAL A 142 2.85 18.23 -15.41
C VAL A 142 2.31 18.02 -16.82
N ILE A 143 1.05 17.63 -16.95
CA ILE A 143 0.39 17.40 -18.25
C ILE A 143 -0.58 18.52 -18.63
N GLN A 144 -1.02 19.31 -17.65
CA GLN A 144 -1.85 20.48 -17.89
C GLN A 144 -1.53 21.56 -16.84
N ASN A 145 -1.37 22.80 -17.31
CA ASN A 145 -1.20 23.97 -16.46
C ASN A 145 -2.09 25.08 -17.01
N ILE A 146 -3.22 25.32 -16.35
CA ILE A 146 -4.16 26.37 -16.73
C ILE A 146 -3.73 27.65 -16.01
N GLN A 147 -3.73 28.77 -16.72
CA GLN A 147 -3.53 30.12 -16.19
C GLN A 147 -4.69 31.01 -16.67
N PRO A 148 -5.11 32.05 -15.92
CA PRO A 148 -4.54 32.58 -14.68
C PRO A 148 -5.02 31.88 -13.40
N THR A 149 -5.95 30.92 -13.49
CA THR A 149 -6.38 30.08 -12.37
C THR A 149 -5.32 29.01 -12.13
N PRO A 150 -4.50 29.04 -11.06
CA PRO A 150 -3.34 28.16 -10.94
C PRO A 150 -3.80 26.72 -10.65
N ARG A 151 -4.19 26.03 -11.71
CA ARG A 151 -4.66 24.65 -11.74
C ARG A 151 -3.66 23.82 -12.51
N ARG A 152 -3.10 22.82 -11.85
CA ARG A 152 -2.12 21.90 -12.45
C ARG A 152 -2.62 20.48 -12.32
N THR A 153 -2.51 19.74 -13.42
CA THR A 153 -2.75 18.31 -13.47
C THR A 153 -1.42 17.61 -13.68
N TRP A 154 -1.12 16.68 -12.78
CA TRP A 154 0.09 15.88 -12.79
C TRP A 154 -0.24 14.44 -13.17
N GLU A 155 0.48 13.87 -14.11
CA GLU A 155 0.54 12.42 -14.34
C GLU A 155 1.56 11.83 -13.37
N LEU A 156 1.17 10.80 -12.62
CA LEU A 156 2.01 10.08 -11.68
C LEU A 156 2.19 8.64 -12.15
N ARG A 157 3.45 8.21 -12.25
CA ARG A 157 3.83 6.80 -12.44
C ARG A 157 4.57 6.33 -11.19
N ILE A 158 3.94 5.45 -10.44
CA ILE A 158 4.42 5.02 -9.13
C ILE A 158 4.90 3.58 -9.23
N SER A 159 6.13 3.33 -8.76
CA SER A 159 6.68 2.00 -8.55
C SER A 159 7.07 1.83 -7.09
N ALA A 160 6.27 1.08 -6.34
CA ALA A 160 6.48 0.87 -4.90
C ALA A 160 6.78 -0.60 -4.61
N PHE A 161 7.89 -0.87 -3.94
CA PHE A 161 8.29 -2.19 -3.47
C PHE A 161 8.00 -2.30 -1.98
N CYS A 162 7.13 -3.22 -1.60
CA CYS A 162 6.78 -3.48 -0.20
C CYS A 162 7.39 -4.81 0.24
N LEU A 163 7.87 -4.88 1.47
CA LEU A 163 8.29 -6.15 2.05
C LEU A 163 7.06 -6.99 2.41
N CYS A 164 6.98 -8.19 1.87
CA CYS A 164 6.04 -9.21 2.27
C CYS A 164 6.74 -10.15 3.25
N ILE A 165 6.38 -10.04 4.54
CA ILE A 165 6.84 -10.95 5.58
C ILE A 165 5.81 -12.08 5.67
N PRO A 166 6.10 -13.31 5.19
CA PRO A 166 5.14 -14.40 5.26
C PRO A 166 4.89 -14.79 6.72
N LYS A 167 3.64 -14.98 7.10
CA LYS A 167 3.30 -15.58 8.40
C LYS A 167 3.53 -17.08 8.31
N VAL A 168 4.64 -17.56 8.84
CA VAL A 168 4.97 -18.99 8.88
C VAL A 168 4.38 -19.64 10.13
N ILE A 169 3.61 -20.72 9.94
CA ILE A 169 3.15 -21.59 11.04
C ILE A 169 4.20 -22.71 11.21
N LYS A 170 4.77 -22.83 12.40
CA LYS A 170 5.69 -23.93 12.74
C LYS A 170 4.94 -24.97 13.56
N LEU A 171 4.80 -26.17 13.01
CA LEU A 171 4.20 -27.30 13.71
C LEU A 171 5.23 -27.95 14.64
N ALA A 172 4.78 -28.47 15.78
CA ALA A 172 5.61 -29.32 16.62
C ALA A 172 6.04 -30.62 15.90
N PRO A 173 7.10 -31.33 16.35
CA PRO A 173 7.65 -32.50 15.64
C PRO A 173 6.66 -33.63 15.32
N SER A 174 5.58 -33.76 16.09
CA SER A 174 4.52 -34.77 15.90
C SER A 174 3.14 -34.13 15.65
N GLU A 175 3.10 -32.83 15.42
CA GLU A 175 1.88 -32.12 15.08
C GLU A 175 1.66 -32.17 13.57
N PHE A 176 0.44 -32.52 13.17
CA PHE A 176 0.08 -32.67 11.77
C PHE A 176 -1.32 -32.11 11.50
N ILE A 177 -1.57 -31.67 10.26
CA ILE A 177 -2.83 -31.02 9.90
C ILE A 177 -3.87 -32.09 9.56
N LYS A 178 -5.04 -32.02 10.20
CA LYS A 178 -6.15 -32.97 10.00
C LYS A 178 -7.30 -32.38 9.19
N GLN A 179 -7.48 -31.07 9.24
CA GLN A 179 -8.59 -30.42 8.58
C GLN A 179 -8.26 -29.00 8.17
N VAL A 180 -8.85 -28.62 7.05
CA VAL A 180 -8.84 -27.25 6.53
C VAL A 180 -10.27 -26.79 6.45
N LEU A 181 -10.53 -25.64 7.06
CA LEU A 181 -11.80 -24.93 6.99
C LEU A 181 -11.56 -23.59 6.32
N GLY A 182 -12.58 -23.05 5.68
CA GLY A 182 -12.51 -21.69 5.15
C GLY A 182 -13.84 -21.24 4.60
N THR A 183 -13.83 -20.06 4.00
CA THR A 183 -14.98 -19.50 3.31
C THR A 183 -14.57 -18.97 1.95
N THR A 184 -15.46 -19.03 0.97
CA THR A 184 -15.32 -18.38 -0.32
C THR A 184 -16.43 -17.37 -0.53
N ASP A 185 -16.12 -16.25 -1.19
CA ASP A 185 -17.11 -15.23 -1.53
C ASP A 185 -16.82 -14.62 -2.91
N ALA A 186 -17.84 -14.04 -3.53
CA ALA A 186 -17.70 -13.32 -4.80
C ALA A 186 -17.29 -11.87 -4.51
N VAL A 187 -16.00 -11.55 -4.65
CA VAL A 187 -15.47 -10.20 -4.48
C VAL A 187 -15.16 -9.63 -5.86
N GLY A 188 -15.92 -8.60 -6.29
CA GLY A 188 -15.73 -7.97 -7.60
C GLY A 188 -16.00 -8.92 -8.78
N GLY A 189 -16.97 -9.84 -8.64
CA GLY A 189 -17.32 -10.82 -9.68
C GLY A 189 -16.38 -12.03 -9.76
N VAL A 190 -15.35 -12.10 -8.92
CA VAL A 190 -14.40 -13.22 -8.85
C VAL A 190 -14.60 -13.96 -7.53
N THR A 191 -14.67 -15.29 -7.56
CA THR A 191 -14.68 -16.10 -6.34
C THR A 191 -13.32 -16.06 -5.67
N VAL A 192 -13.27 -15.71 -4.38
CA VAL A 192 -12.04 -15.58 -3.59
C VAL A 192 -12.20 -16.37 -2.29
N VAL A 193 -11.14 -17.07 -1.87
CA VAL A 193 -11.04 -17.61 -0.51
C VAL A 193 -10.89 -16.45 0.46
N THR A 194 -11.93 -16.21 1.28
CA THR A 194 -12.03 -15.06 2.20
C THR A 194 -11.52 -15.39 3.59
N SER A 195 -11.59 -16.66 4.00
CA SER A 195 -10.96 -17.14 5.23
C SER A 195 -10.33 -18.52 5.09
N LEU A 196 -9.31 -18.78 5.91
CA LEU A 196 -8.66 -20.09 6.03
C LEU A 196 -8.34 -20.39 7.50
N THR A 197 -8.70 -21.58 7.95
CA THR A 197 -8.40 -22.10 9.29
C THR A 197 -7.82 -23.49 9.14
N LEU A 198 -6.69 -23.75 9.80
CA LEU A 198 -6.02 -25.04 9.79
C LEU A 198 -6.19 -25.69 11.16
N VAL A 199 -6.77 -26.89 11.21
CA VAL A 199 -6.94 -27.67 12.43
C VAL A 199 -5.90 -28.79 12.43
N SER A 200 -5.03 -28.79 13.43
CA SER A 200 -3.99 -29.79 13.62
C SER A 200 -4.38 -30.85 14.65
N SER A 201 -3.50 -31.83 14.89
CA SER A 201 -3.61 -32.78 16.00
C SER A 201 -3.46 -32.15 17.39
N VAL A 202 -3.00 -30.91 17.47
CA VAL A 202 -2.70 -30.23 18.74
C VAL A 202 -3.57 -28.99 18.94
N THR A 203 -3.76 -28.17 17.91
CA THR A 203 -4.41 -26.85 18.02
C THR A 203 -5.06 -26.41 16.71
N THR A 204 -5.65 -25.23 16.71
CA THR A 204 -6.25 -24.58 15.54
C THR A 204 -5.52 -23.28 15.23
N TYR A 205 -5.12 -23.10 13.98
CA TYR A 205 -4.49 -21.89 13.46
C TYR A 205 -5.48 -21.10 12.60
N GLY A 206 -5.68 -19.83 12.95
CA GLY A 206 -6.58 -18.93 12.22
C GLY A 206 -7.80 -18.52 13.06
N PRO A 207 -8.88 -18.03 12.44
CA PRO A 207 -9.02 -17.86 10.99
C PRO A 207 -8.09 -16.77 10.44
N PHE A 208 -7.49 -17.04 9.30
CA PHE A 208 -6.75 -16.06 8.51
C PHE A 208 -7.70 -15.45 7.47
N GLY A 209 -7.86 -14.13 7.48
CA GLY A 209 -8.85 -13.44 6.65
C GLY A 209 -10.16 -13.17 7.40
N LYS A 210 -11.25 -12.91 6.67
CA LYS A 210 -12.58 -12.65 7.23
C LYS A 210 -13.55 -13.73 6.74
N ALA A 211 -14.17 -14.44 7.69
CA ALA A 211 -15.11 -15.52 7.39
C ALA A 211 -16.42 -14.96 6.84
N ASN A 212 -16.45 -14.72 5.52
CA ASN A 212 -17.60 -14.20 4.77
C ASN A 212 -17.91 -15.13 3.60
N GLY A 213 -19.20 -15.28 3.27
CA GLY A 213 -19.65 -16.09 2.14
C GLY A 213 -19.88 -17.57 2.49
N THR A 214 -19.59 -18.45 1.54
CA THR A 214 -19.90 -19.88 1.62
C THR A 214 -18.77 -20.66 2.29
N PRO A 215 -19.04 -21.41 3.38
CA PRO A 215 -18.02 -22.22 4.03
C PRO A 215 -17.62 -23.45 3.19
N PHE A 216 -16.35 -23.82 3.28
CA PHE A 216 -15.82 -25.09 2.78
C PHE A 216 -15.02 -25.80 3.87
N SER A 217 -14.94 -27.13 3.76
CA SER A 217 -14.19 -27.99 4.68
C SER A 217 -13.54 -29.13 3.90
N SER A 218 -12.32 -29.48 4.27
CA SER A 218 -11.64 -30.69 3.81
C SER A 218 -10.98 -31.34 5.02
N GLN A 219 -11.51 -32.47 5.44
CA GLN A 219 -11.03 -33.25 6.57
C GLN A 219 -10.52 -34.60 6.05
N VAL A 220 -9.36 -35.02 6.56
CA VAL A 220 -8.81 -36.36 6.28
C VAL A 220 -9.23 -37.35 7.36
N THR A 221 -9.16 -38.64 7.05
CA THR A 221 -9.43 -39.72 8.01
C THR A 221 -8.39 -39.76 9.13
N ASP A 222 -8.71 -40.41 10.25
CA ASP A 222 -7.80 -40.49 11.40
C ASP A 222 -6.46 -41.20 11.12
N SER A 223 -6.39 -41.99 10.04
CA SER A 223 -5.18 -42.65 9.54
C SER A 223 -4.29 -41.76 8.67
N ASN A 224 -4.76 -40.56 8.32
CA ASN A 224 -4.14 -39.68 7.32
C ASN A 224 -3.88 -38.28 7.89
N THR A 225 -2.93 -37.59 7.30
CA THR A 225 -2.61 -36.18 7.48
C THR A 225 -2.75 -35.43 6.16
N ILE A 226 -2.88 -34.11 6.22
CA ILE A 226 -2.75 -33.25 5.04
C ILE A 226 -1.25 -33.00 4.81
N GLY A 227 -0.70 -33.67 3.79
CA GLY A 227 0.71 -33.55 3.39
C GLY A 227 1.01 -32.38 2.44
N GLY A 228 -0.03 -31.73 1.91
CA GLY A 228 0.12 -30.58 1.04
C GLY A 228 -1.19 -29.99 0.57
N PHE A 229 -1.10 -28.91 -0.20
CA PHE A 229 -2.23 -28.17 -0.73
C PHE A 229 -2.09 -28.02 -2.24
N TYR A 230 -3.22 -27.96 -2.93
CA TYR A 230 -3.29 -27.49 -4.32
C TYR A 230 -4.35 -26.40 -4.41
N ALA A 231 -4.15 -25.45 -5.32
CA ALA A 231 -5.03 -24.31 -5.46
C ALA A 231 -5.27 -23.95 -6.92
N ARG A 232 -6.44 -23.37 -7.19
CA ARG A 232 -6.69 -22.61 -8.41
C ARG A 232 -6.59 -21.13 -8.03
N ALA A 233 -5.75 -20.39 -8.74
CA ALA A 233 -5.54 -18.98 -8.47
C ALA A 233 -5.48 -18.17 -9.77
N GLY A 234 -6.02 -16.96 -9.72
CA GLY A 234 -5.74 -15.86 -10.64
C GLY A 234 -5.05 -14.73 -9.87
N ALA A 235 -5.63 -13.52 -9.91
CA ALA A 235 -5.19 -12.42 -9.03
C ALA A 235 -5.41 -12.71 -7.52
N SER A 236 -6.18 -13.75 -7.20
CA SER A 236 -6.45 -14.23 -5.85
C SER A 236 -6.67 -15.75 -5.88
N VAL A 237 -6.58 -16.41 -4.71
CA VAL A 237 -6.90 -17.85 -4.60
C VAL A 237 -8.41 -18.03 -4.71
N ASN A 238 -8.84 -18.77 -5.73
CA ASN A 238 -10.26 -18.98 -6.02
C ASN A 238 -10.80 -20.26 -5.37
N SER A 239 -9.94 -21.27 -5.23
CA SER A 239 -10.27 -22.53 -4.57
C SER A 239 -9.01 -23.19 -4.01
N LEU A 240 -9.18 -23.92 -2.92
CA LEU A 240 -8.13 -24.65 -2.22
C LEU A 240 -8.57 -26.11 -2.02
N GLY A 241 -7.66 -27.04 -2.26
CA GLY A 241 -7.80 -28.46 -1.96
C GLY A 241 -6.58 -29.00 -1.24
N VAL A 242 -6.67 -30.25 -0.79
CA VAL A 242 -5.67 -30.88 0.09
C VAL A 242 -5.21 -32.22 -0.47
N TYR A 243 -3.92 -32.51 -0.29
CA TYR A 243 -3.39 -33.85 -0.51
C TYR A 243 -3.38 -34.61 0.82
N ALA A 244 -4.08 -35.74 0.85
CA ALA A 244 -4.05 -36.65 1.99
C ALA A 244 -2.85 -37.60 1.87
N CYS A 245 -2.11 -37.76 2.95
CA CYS A 245 -1.01 -38.70 3.08
C CYS A 245 -1.26 -39.60 4.31
N PRO A 246 -0.90 -40.88 4.28
CA PRO A 246 -0.91 -41.72 5.47
C PRO A 246 0.01 -41.14 6.56
N ILE A 247 -0.35 -41.33 7.83
CA ILE A 247 0.48 -40.99 9.00
C ILE A 247 1.56 -42.05 9.21
#